data_AF-A0A0D2ZYE0-F1
#
_entry.id   AF-A0A0D2ZYE0-F1
#
_cell.length_a   1.000
_cell.length_b   1.000
_cell.length_c   1.000
_cell.angle_alpha   90.00
_cell.angle_beta   90.00
_cell.angle_gamma   90.00
#
_symmetry.space_group_name_H-M   'P 1'
#
loop_
_entity.id
_entity.type
_entity.pdbx_description
1 polymer ?
#
loop_
_entity_poly.entity_id
_entity_poly.type
_entity_poly.pdbx_seq_one_letter_code
_entity_poly.pdbx_strand_id
1 'polypeptide(L)'
;QEIQRKLDSYTKQINSWKTVWQKNKKPRFINGSVWEQLIAHWEKEETAETSSRKSKNRKSDPSGKDMYVHNLGACSMSTKEDELIEAYNGNPVDRLQLIKVAHTNKTTGQIQDPVIKGVVDLVEAEIVSQSQPLSDDGDSTGVSTNLSLLQINEMVEK
;
A
#
# COMPACT_ATOMS: atom_id res chain seq x y z
N GLN A 1 -27.37 -15.04 -4.93
CA GLN A 1 -27.14 -14.51 -3.57
C GLN A 1 -27.21 -15.60 -2.49
N GLU A 2 -28.17 -16.53 -2.53
CA GLU A 2 -28.32 -17.57 -1.51
C GLU A 2 -27.15 -18.57 -1.40
N ILE A 3 -26.56 -18.97 -2.53
CA ILE A 3 -25.40 -19.88 -2.56
C ILE A 3 -24.19 -19.29 -1.83
N GLN A 4 -23.89 -18.00 -2.07
CA GLN A 4 -22.77 -17.32 -1.43
C GLN A 4 -22.94 -17.27 0.09
N ARG A 5 -24.14 -16.94 0.57
CA ARG A 5 -24.44 -16.90 2.02
C ARG A 5 -24.25 -18.27 2.68
N LYS A 6 -24.68 -19.34 2.02
CA LYS A 6 -24.47 -20.72 2.51
C LYS A 6 -22.97 -21.05 2.57
N LEU A 7 -22.20 -20.69 1.54
CA LEU A 7 -20.75 -20.93 1.51
C LEU A 7 -20.01 -20.18 2.63
N ASP A 8 -20.37 -18.92 2.87
CA ASP A 8 -19.81 -18.12 3.96
C ASP A 8 -20.14 -18.73 5.32
N SER A 9 -21.38 -19.25 5.49
CA SER A 9 -21.82 -19.96 6.68
C SER A 9 -21.00 -21.22 6.93
N TYR A 10 -20.81 -22.06 5.91
CA TYR A 10 -19.99 -23.28 6.02
C TYR A 10 -18.54 -22.95 6.38
N THR A 11 -17.97 -21.92 5.76
CA THR A 11 -16.59 -21.49 6.03
C THR A 11 -16.41 -21.07 7.50
N LYS A 12 -17.35 -20.27 8.03
CA LYS A 12 -17.36 -19.86 9.44
C LYS A 12 -17.47 -21.07 10.38
N GLN A 13 -18.33 -22.03 10.05
CA GLN A 13 -18.53 -23.23 10.84
C GLN A 13 -17.27 -24.12 10.87
N ILE A 14 -16.64 -24.35 9.72
CA ILE A 14 -15.39 -25.12 9.60
C ILE A 14 -14.28 -24.46 10.41
N ASN A 15 -14.15 -23.13 10.34
CA ASN A 15 -13.16 -22.38 11.12
C ASN A 15 -13.41 -22.52 12.63
N SER A 16 -14.67 -22.43 13.07
CA SER A 16 -15.05 -22.67 14.46
C SER A 16 -14.63 -24.07 14.93
N TRP A 17 -14.93 -25.10 14.13
CA TRP A 17 -14.51 -26.48 14.42
C TRP A 17 -12.99 -26.65 14.46
N LYS A 18 -12.25 -25.98 13.58
CA LYS A 18 -10.78 -26.00 13.60
C LYS A 18 -10.22 -25.45 14.92
N THR A 19 -10.81 -24.40 15.49
CA THR A 19 -10.39 -23.87 16.80
C THR A 19 -10.67 -24.81 17.97
N VAL A 20 -11.72 -25.64 17.85
CA VAL A 20 -12.06 -26.67 18.84
C VAL A 20 -11.08 -27.84 18.73
N TRP A 21 -10.77 -28.27 17.51
CA TRP A 21 -9.74 -29.29 17.23
C TRP A 21 -8.37 -28.90 17.82
N GLN A 22 -7.92 -27.66 17.61
CA GLN A 22 -6.67 -27.15 18.17
C GLN A 22 -6.59 -27.19 19.71
N LYS A 23 -7.74 -27.29 20.39
CA LYS A 23 -7.83 -27.45 21.85
C LYS A 23 -7.99 -28.92 22.27
N ASN A 24 -7.75 -29.86 21.37
CA ASN A 24 -7.97 -31.30 21.53
C ASN A 24 -9.40 -31.65 21.97
N LYS A 25 -10.40 -30.95 21.43
CA LYS A 25 -11.83 -31.16 21.71
C LYS A 25 -12.59 -31.53 20.42
N LYS A 26 -13.78 -32.12 20.58
CA LYS A 26 -14.72 -32.41 19.49
C LYS A 26 -15.95 -31.47 19.55
N PRO A 27 -16.36 -30.86 18.42
CA PRO A 27 -17.60 -30.08 18.35
C PRO A 27 -18.84 -30.91 18.66
N ARG A 28 -19.87 -30.29 19.26
CA ARG A 28 -21.07 -30.99 19.76
C ARG A 28 -21.97 -31.57 18.65
N PHE A 29 -22.06 -30.88 17.52
CA PHE A 29 -23.04 -31.19 16.45
C PHE A 29 -22.35 -31.41 15.10
N ILE A 30 -21.39 -32.34 15.06
CA ILE A 30 -20.70 -32.72 13.82
C ILE A 30 -20.86 -34.23 13.57
N ASN A 31 -21.09 -34.60 12.30
CA ASN A 31 -21.05 -36.00 11.89
C ASN A 31 -19.65 -36.58 12.11
N GLY A 32 -19.56 -37.81 12.64
CA GLY A 32 -18.29 -38.46 12.96
C GLY A 32 -17.35 -38.61 11.77
N SER A 33 -17.87 -39.04 10.61
CA SER A 33 -17.06 -39.22 9.41
C SER A 33 -16.54 -37.89 8.86
N VAL A 34 -17.38 -36.85 8.85
CA VAL A 34 -16.95 -35.50 8.45
C VAL A 34 -15.86 -34.98 9.38
N TRP A 35 -15.98 -35.24 10.69
CA TRP A 35 -14.97 -34.85 11.68
C TRP A 35 -13.63 -35.55 11.45
N GLU A 36 -13.64 -36.86 11.22
CA GLU A 36 -12.42 -37.63 10.91
C GLU A 36 -11.74 -37.15 9.62
N GLN A 37 -12.52 -36.86 8.57
CA GLN A 37 -11.99 -36.29 7.32
C GLN A 37 -11.37 -34.91 7.53
N LEU A 38 -11.98 -34.06 8.37
CA LEU A 38 -11.44 -32.74 8.69
C LEU A 38 -10.14 -32.83 9.51
N ILE A 39 -10.07 -33.73 10.49
CA ILE A 39 -8.84 -34.01 11.24
C ILE A 39 -7.74 -34.44 10.27
N ALA A 40 -8.01 -35.46 9.45
CA ALA A 40 -7.06 -35.97 8.47
C ALA A 40 -6.60 -34.88 7.48
N HIS A 41 -7.47 -33.93 7.14
CA HIS A 41 -7.08 -32.78 6.32
C HIS A 41 -6.18 -31.78 7.08
N TRP A 42 -6.51 -31.45 8.34
CA TRP A 42 -5.74 -30.49 9.14
C TRP A 42 -4.40 -31.05 9.64
N GLU A 43 -4.27 -32.36 9.79
CA GLU A 43 -3.02 -33.05 10.17
C GLU A 43 -2.02 -33.17 9.01
N LYS A 44 -2.46 -32.99 7.75
CA LYS A 44 -1.53 -32.95 6.61
C LYS A 44 -0.56 -31.80 6.76
N GLU A 45 0.73 -32.11 6.67
CA GLU A 45 1.82 -31.14 6.77
C GLU A 45 1.66 -29.97 5.78
N GLU A 46 1.32 -30.26 4.52
CA GLU A 46 1.03 -29.26 3.49
C GLU A 46 -0.05 -28.25 3.91
N THR A 47 -1.11 -28.74 4.57
CA THR A 47 -2.23 -27.92 5.04
C THR A 47 -1.81 -27.07 6.24
N ALA A 48 -1.04 -27.65 7.17
CA ALA A 48 -0.48 -26.93 8.31
C ALA A 48 0.46 -25.81 7.83
N GLU A 49 1.40 -26.13 6.94
CA GLU A 49 2.38 -25.19 6.38
C GLU A 49 1.70 -24.05 5.63
N THR A 50 0.76 -24.37 4.73
CA THR A 50 0.01 -23.35 3.98
C THR A 50 -0.75 -22.43 4.92
N SER A 51 -1.41 -22.97 5.95
CA SER A 51 -2.14 -22.16 6.92
C SER A 51 -1.21 -21.28 7.78
N SER A 52 -0.05 -21.81 8.18
CA SER A 52 0.99 -21.08 8.90
C SER A 52 1.55 -19.93 8.07
N ARG A 53 1.94 -20.21 6.82
CA ARG A 53 2.43 -19.20 5.87
C ARG A 53 1.40 -18.10 5.60
N LYS A 54 0.15 -18.45 5.34
CA LYS A 54 -0.94 -17.46 5.15
C LYS A 54 -1.17 -16.61 6.40
N SER A 55 -1.11 -17.23 7.59
CA SER A 55 -1.21 -16.49 8.85
C SER A 55 -0.03 -15.54 9.06
N LYS A 56 1.19 -15.99 8.75
CA LYS A 56 2.41 -15.17 8.82
C LYS A 56 2.32 -13.98 7.86
N ASN A 57 1.88 -14.19 6.62
CA ASN A 57 1.70 -13.12 5.64
C ASN A 57 0.59 -12.13 6.03
N ARG A 58 -0.45 -12.56 6.74
CA ARG A 58 -1.50 -11.64 7.23
C ARG A 58 -1.02 -10.80 8.42
N LYS A 59 -0.10 -11.35 9.22
CA LYS A 59 0.47 -10.70 10.41
C LYS A 59 1.81 -10.05 10.15
N SER A 60 2.35 -10.16 8.94
CA SER A 60 3.63 -9.56 8.61
C SER A 60 3.47 -8.06 8.62
N ASP A 61 4.37 -7.40 9.33
CA ASP A 61 4.60 -5.97 9.17
C ASP A 61 5.07 -5.73 7.73
N PRO A 62 4.42 -4.84 6.95
CA PRO A 62 4.90 -4.44 5.64
C PRO A 62 6.29 -3.77 5.74
N SER A 63 7.34 -4.59 5.78
CA SER A 63 8.75 -4.16 5.72
C SER A 63 9.17 -3.11 6.76
N GLY A 64 8.49 -3.02 7.92
CA GLY A 64 8.76 -2.00 8.94
C GLY A 64 8.39 -0.59 8.52
N LYS A 65 7.59 -0.46 7.46
CA LYS A 65 7.01 0.78 6.95
C LYS A 65 5.52 0.70 7.24
N ASP A 66 4.94 1.81 7.71
CA ASP A 66 3.50 1.85 7.96
C ASP A 66 2.69 1.50 6.70
N MET A 67 1.42 1.16 6.89
CA MET A 67 0.49 0.90 5.79
C MET A 67 0.52 2.05 4.77
N TYR A 68 0.46 1.71 3.48
CA TYR A 68 0.32 2.72 2.43
C TYR A 68 -0.97 3.54 2.65
N VAL A 69 -0.84 4.87 2.76
CA VAL A 69 -1.96 5.78 3.05
C VAL A 69 -2.15 6.76 1.90
N HIS A 70 -3.30 6.71 1.23
CA HIS A 70 -3.72 7.75 0.27
C HIS A 70 -4.96 8.50 0.81
N ASN A 71 -5.05 9.81 0.55
CA ASN A 71 -6.04 10.73 1.12
C ASN A 71 -7.06 11.24 0.07
N LEU A 72 -7.14 10.60 -1.10
CA LEU A 72 -8.06 10.97 -2.19
C LEU A 72 -9.49 10.45 -2.00
N GLY A 73 -9.73 9.58 -1.02
CA GLY A 73 -11.04 8.96 -0.82
C GLY A 73 -11.42 8.09 -2.03
N ALA A 74 -12.63 8.27 -2.57
CA ALA A 74 -13.11 7.54 -3.74
C ALA A 74 -12.58 8.09 -5.09
N CYS A 75 -11.65 9.04 -5.07
CA CYS A 75 -11.05 9.61 -6.27
C CYS A 75 -9.77 8.85 -6.65
N SER A 76 -9.60 8.56 -7.94
CA SER A 76 -8.40 7.90 -8.45
C SER A 76 -7.25 8.90 -8.64
N MET A 77 -6.01 8.40 -8.72
CA MET A 77 -4.85 9.24 -9.03
C MET A 77 -4.99 9.94 -10.40
N SER A 78 -5.46 9.23 -11.42
CA SER A 78 -5.66 9.79 -12.77
C SER A 78 -6.73 10.88 -12.77
N THR A 79 -7.87 10.64 -12.11
CA THR A 79 -8.90 11.69 -11.98
C THR A 79 -8.36 12.91 -11.25
N LYS A 80 -7.52 12.70 -10.22
CA LYS A 80 -6.90 13.80 -9.50
C LYS A 80 -5.87 14.57 -10.35
N GLU A 81 -5.15 13.87 -11.21
CA GLU A 81 -4.23 14.48 -12.17
C GLU A 81 -4.97 15.37 -13.17
N ASP A 82 -6.06 14.88 -13.75
CA ASP A 82 -6.92 15.67 -14.65
C ASP A 82 -7.46 16.92 -13.94
N GLU A 83 -7.95 16.79 -12.70
CA GLU A 83 -8.39 17.92 -11.88
C GLU A 83 -7.29 18.96 -11.64
N LEU A 84 -6.04 18.52 -11.45
CA LEU A 84 -4.90 19.42 -11.26
C LEU A 84 -4.54 20.11 -12.57
N ILE A 85 -4.49 19.39 -13.70
CA ILE A 85 -4.23 19.97 -15.02
C ILE A 85 -5.24 21.08 -15.34
N GLU A 86 -6.53 20.83 -15.12
CA GLU A 86 -7.58 21.83 -15.28
C GLU A 86 -7.38 23.04 -14.34
N ALA A 87 -7.04 22.80 -13.07
CA ALA A 87 -6.76 23.86 -12.11
C ALA A 87 -5.52 24.71 -12.48
N TYR A 88 -4.54 24.11 -13.17
CA TYR A 88 -3.34 24.77 -13.66
C TYR A 88 -3.48 25.27 -15.11
N ASN A 89 -4.71 25.54 -15.57
CA ASN A 89 -4.98 26.10 -16.90
C ASN A 89 -4.47 25.22 -18.06
N GLY A 90 -4.53 23.91 -17.90
CA GLY A 90 -4.07 22.94 -18.90
C GLY A 90 -2.57 22.69 -18.90
N ASN A 91 -1.81 23.26 -17.96
CA ASN A 91 -0.37 22.96 -17.85
C ASN A 91 -0.14 21.56 -17.28
N PRO A 92 0.88 20.84 -17.77
CA PRO A 92 1.18 19.50 -17.28
C PRO A 92 1.61 19.54 -15.81
N VAL A 93 1.09 18.60 -15.03
CA VAL A 93 1.38 18.45 -13.60
C VAL A 93 2.49 17.43 -13.43
N ASP A 94 3.50 17.76 -12.63
CA ASP A 94 4.54 16.80 -12.30
C ASP A 94 4.05 15.75 -11.29
N ARG A 95 4.66 14.57 -11.32
CA ARG A 95 4.26 13.45 -10.47
C ARG A 95 4.47 13.76 -8.99
N LEU A 96 5.45 14.60 -8.65
CA LEU A 96 5.74 15.05 -7.29
C LEU A 96 4.54 15.83 -6.71
N GLN A 97 3.97 16.77 -7.46
CA GLN A 97 2.77 17.51 -7.08
C GLN A 97 1.58 16.58 -6.87
N LEU A 98 1.37 15.65 -7.81
CA LEU A 98 0.27 14.70 -7.73
C LEU A 98 0.37 13.84 -6.46
N ILE A 99 1.55 13.28 -6.14
CA ILE A 99 1.73 12.47 -4.93
C ILE A 99 1.61 13.32 -3.66
N LYS A 100 2.10 14.56 -3.65
CA LYS A 100 1.94 15.46 -2.50
C LYS A 100 0.46 15.69 -2.21
N VAL A 101 -0.33 16.01 -3.22
CA VAL A 101 -1.78 16.22 -3.06
C VAL A 101 -2.49 14.93 -2.63
N ALA A 102 -2.11 13.80 -3.21
CA ALA A 102 -2.74 12.51 -2.92
C ALA A 102 -2.43 12.00 -1.51
N HIS A 103 -1.24 12.27 -0.98
CA HIS A 103 -0.76 11.70 0.28
C HIS A 103 -0.75 12.69 1.44
N THR A 104 -0.99 13.97 1.20
CA THR A 104 -1.14 14.96 2.28
C THR A 104 -2.50 14.84 2.94
N ASN A 105 -2.50 14.70 4.26
CA ASN A 105 -3.72 14.75 5.03
C ASN A 105 -4.21 16.19 5.16
N LYS A 106 -5.47 16.44 4.75
CA LYS A 106 -6.06 17.79 4.71
C LYS A 106 -6.19 18.47 6.07
N THR A 107 -6.29 17.70 7.15
CA THR A 107 -6.45 18.22 8.52
C THR A 107 -5.11 18.60 9.15
N THR A 108 -4.10 17.76 8.97
CA THR A 108 -2.77 17.94 9.58
C THR A 108 -1.78 18.65 8.67
N GLY A 109 -2.04 18.69 7.35
CA GLY A 109 -1.13 19.25 6.35
C GLY A 109 0.13 18.40 6.10
N GLN A 110 0.20 17.19 6.66
CA GLN A 110 1.39 16.34 6.59
C GLN A 110 1.16 15.11 5.70
N ILE A 111 2.24 14.65 5.07
CA ILE A 111 2.31 13.37 4.37
C ILE A 111 2.46 12.27 5.43
N GLN A 112 1.44 11.43 5.56
CA GLN A 112 1.38 10.39 6.58
C GLN A 112 2.09 9.09 6.17
N ASP A 113 2.15 8.83 4.87
CA ASP A 113 2.83 7.66 4.35
C ASP A 113 4.35 7.87 4.44
N PRO A 114 5.08 7.06 5.24
CA PRO A 114 6.50 7.29 5.47
C PRO A 114 7.35 7.03 4.23
N VAL A 115 6.89 6.17 3.31
CA VAL A 115 7.59 5.90 2.04
C VAL A 115 7.45 7.08 1.12
N ILE A 116 6.22 7.57 0.94
CA ILE A 116 5.96 8.73 0.10
C ILE A 116 6.64 9.98 0.67
N LYS A 117 6.62 10.14 2.00
CA LYS A 117 7.36 11.21 2.67
C LYS A 117 8.85 11.17 2.31
N GLY A 118 9.48 10.00 2.36
CA GLY A 118 10.88 9.83 1.97
C GLY A 118 11.15 10.16 0.50
N VAL A 119 10.26 9.77 -0.41
CA VAL A 119 10.37 10.11 -1.85
C VAL A 119 10.25 11.62 -2.05
N VAL A 120 9.26 12.26 -1.43
CA VAL A 120 9.07 13.72 -1.53
C VAL A 120 10.26 14.47 -0.98
N ASP A 121 10.73 14.11 0.23
CA ASP A 121 11.89 14.75 0.88
C ASP A 121 13.15 14.62 -0.01
N LEU A 122 13.35 13.47 -0.67
CA LEU A 122 14.50 13.23 -1.57
C LEU A 122 14.44 14.11 -2.82
N VAL A 123 13.29 14.14 -3.50
CA VAL A 123 13.14 14.90 -4.76
C VAL A 123 13.20 16.40 -4.48
N GLU A 124 12.59 16.88 -3.39
CA GLU A 124 12.66 18.29 -3.02
C GLU A 124 14.09 18.73 -2.67
N ALA A 125 14.86 17.89 -1.96
CA ALA A 125 16.27 18.17 -1.67
C ALA A 125 17.12 18.28 -2.96
N GLU A 126 16.87 17.42 -3.94
CA GLU A 126 17.57 17.46 -5.23
C GLU A 126 17.20 18.71 -6.03
N ILE A 127 15.93 19.09 -6.07
CA ILE A 127 15.47 20.34 -6.70
C ILE A 127 16.21 21.53 -6.09
N VAL A 128 16.27 21.60 -4.74
CA VAL A 128 16.96 22.69 -4.04
C VAL A 128 18.46 22.70 -4.37
N SER A 129 19.11 21.53 -4.37
CA SER A 129 20.53 21.38 -4.71
C SER A 129 20.86 21.92 -6.10
N GLN A 130 20.04 21.62 -7.11
CA GLN A 130 20.26 22.06 -8.49
C GLN A 130 19.89 23.53 -8.76
N SER A 131 19.04 24.12 -7.92
CA SER A 131 18.67 25.54 -8.01
C SER A 131 19.65 26.47 -7.28
N GLN A 132 20.66 25.95 -6.56
CA GLN A 132 21.68 26.79 -5.93
C GLN A 132 22.69 27.30 -6.97
N PRO A 133 22.99 28.61 -7.04
CA PRO A 133 24.08 29.11 -7.86
C PRO A 133 25.41 28.60 -7.28
N LEU A 134 26.19 27.90 -8.09
CA LEU A 134 27.61 27.69 -7.83
C LEU A 134 28.27 29.08 -7.79
N SER A 135 28.48 29.60 -6.59
CA SER A 135 29.33 30.77 -6.38
C SER A 135 30.77 30.26 -6.38
N ASP A 136 31.43 30.30 -7.53
CA ASP A 136 32.89 30.42 -7.59
C ASP A 136 33.29 31.27 -8.81
N ASP A 137 34.35 32.04 -8.65
CA ASP A 137 34.65 33.29 -9.33
C ASP A 137 34.66 33.26 -10.88
N GLY A 138 34.06 34.31 -11.46
CA GLY A 138 34.49 34.91 -12.73
C GLY A 138 34.12 34.19 -14.03
N ASP A 139 33.16 34.78 -14.77
CA ASP A 139 32.92 34.55 -16.20
C ASP A 139 32.46 33.14 -16.60
N SER A 140 31.21 32.81 -16.32
CA SER A 140 30.50 31.84 -17.14
C SER A 140 29.00 32.05 -17.08
N THR A 141 28.38 32.10 -18.26
CA THR A 141 26.94 32.17 -18.49
C THR A 141 26.22 31.11 -17.65
N GLY A 142 25.67 31.53 -16.50
CA GLY A 142 24.99 30.66 -15.55
C GLY A 142 23.72 30.07 -16.17
N VAL A 143 23.83 28.88 -16.75
CA VAL A 143 22.68 28.04 -17.06
C VAL A 143 22.24 27.39 -15.76
N SER A 144 21.34 28.08 -15.04
CA SER A 144 20.58 27.49 -13.95
C SER A 144 19.59 26.48 -14.54
N THR A 145 20.04 25.26 -14.83
CA THR A 145 19.15 24.18 -15.25
C THR A 145 18.37 23.66 -14.05
N ASN A 146 17.19 24.22 -13.82
CA ASN A 146 16.18 23.60 -12.95
C ASN A 146 15.84 22.21 -13.51
N LEU A 147 15.58 21.23 -12.62
CA LEU A 147 15.15 19.88 -13.00
C LEU A 147 13.97 19.92 -13.98
N SER A 148 14.08 19.16 -15.07
CA SER A 148 12.97 19.02 -16.02
C SER A 148 11.84 18.17 -15.46
N LEU A 149 10.63 18.36 -15.98
CA LEU A 149 9.43 17.58 -15.66
C LEU A 149 9.69 16.06 -15.73
N LEU A 150 10.39 15.62 -16.77
CA LEU A 150 10.69 14.22 -17.00
C LEU A 150 11.63 13.65 -15.94
N GLN A 151 12.64 14.42 -15.52
CA GLN A 151 13.57 14.01 -14.46
C GLN A 151 12.86 13.89 -13.10
N ILE A 152 11.98 14.85 -12.75
CA ILE A 152 11.17 14.79 -11.53
C ILE A 152 10.30 13.53 -11.52
N ASN A 153 9.61 13.27 -12.63
CA ASN A 153 8.76 12.08 -12.74
C ASN A 153 9.56 10.78 -12.63
N GLU A 154 10.73 10.70 -13.27
CA GLU A 154 11.60 9.54 -13.19
C GLU A 154 12.11 9.28 -11.76
N MET A 155 12.42 10.34 -11.00
CA MET A 155 12.87 10.21 -9.61
C MET A 155 11.77 9.71 -8.68
N VAL A 156 10.51 10.08 -8.92
CA VAL A 156 9.36 9.65 -8.10
C VAL A 156 8.99 8.19 -8.35
N GLU A 157 9.23 7.68 -9.57
CA GLU A 157 8.83 6.33 -9.98
C GLU A 157 9.91 5.25 -9.75
N LYS A 158 11.07 5.63 -9.21
CA LYS A 158 12.18 4.73 -8.86
C LYS A 158 12.00 4.07 -7.51
#